data_AF-A0A7V0JF19-F1
#
_entry.id   AF-A0A7V0JF19-F1
#
_cell.length_a   1.000
_cell.length_b   1.000
_cell.length_c   1.000
_cell.angle_alpha   90.00
_cell.angle_beta   90.00
_cell.angle_gamma   90.00
#
_symmetry.space_group_name_H-M   'P 1'
#
loop_
_entity.id
_entity.type
_entity.pdbx_description
1 polymer ?
#
loop_
_entity_poly.entity_id
_entity_poly.type
_entity_poly.pdbx_seq_one_letter_code
_entity_poly.pdbx_strand_id
1 'polypeptide(L)'
;MISPHKIESAINSTHDQTSFIKKLLVETLQWPLNEDAEKIEDISYEWSGEELNFFELDKHILEGQVWQIQPMLSGQQVWGIFILEFMNPDVFIKGKGITGLLRKVLKGLVPGRRKSSNLPSWRSDNILFICTHNWEHYRFAHFRSVDNGQSSRMSTFGWGPGTSSRTACEFNLPELEWPDNPSDKESWIKKWSKAFDKEELTKQFYKAFADLYYQIAAEIGETPGFRTNAQEQAQLLLDRLLFLSFLQKKRWLNNETDFLYSRFQECYVKDPEGYSYYAYVLYPLFEALSSRGKRPEQVGIVPFLNGGLFNLELGTDQKSALTQVRLKVKNSTFKKLFDELLNKYNFTVMEDTPLNREVAVDPEMLGKVFETVVLVSDTGGDFQ
;
A
#
# COMPACT_ATOMS: atom_id res chain seq x y z
N MET A 1 -5.03 6.13 20.88
CA MET A 1 -4.57 5.39 19.69
C MET A 1 -5.43 4.16 19.52
N ILE A 2 -6.25 4.20 18.47
CA ILE A 2 -7.15 3.13 18.06
C ILE A 2 -6.34 1.90 17.67
N SER A 3 -6.82 0.70 18.01
CA SER A 3 -6.18 -0.54 17.57
C SER A 3 -6.40 -0.79 16.08
N PRO A 4 -5.38 -1.30 15.34
CA PRO A 4 -5.54 -1.63 13.92
C PRO A 4 -6.70 -2.58 13.62
N HIS A 5 -6.96 -3.55 14.51
CA HIS A 5 -8.09 -4.48 14.37
C HIS A 5 -9.46 -3.78 14.43
N LYS A 6 -9.62 -2.74 15.25
CA LYS A 6 -10.86 -1.96 15.28
C LYS A 6 -11.06 -1.22 13.95
N ILE A 7 -9.99 -0.67 13.38
CA ILE A 7 -10.03 0.01 12.08
C ILE A 7 -10.34 -0.98 10.96
N GLU A 8 -9.70 -2.14 10.94
CA GLU A 8 -9.95 -3.19 9.95
C GLU A 8 -11.42 -3.64 9.99
N SER A 9 -11.97 -3.85 11.18
CA SER A 9 -13.40 -4.16 11.35
C SER A 9 -14.29 -3.04 10.83
N ALA A 10 -13.93 -1.77 11.04
CA ALA A 10 -14.69 -0.63 10.55
C ALA A 10 -14.66 -0.57 9.01
N ILE A 11 -13.49 -0.72 8.39
CA ILE A 11 -13.33 -0.80 6.94
C ILE A 11 -14.20 -1.92 6.36
N ASN A 12 -14.14 -3.12 6.94
CA ASN A 12 -14.92 -4.28 6.48
C ASN A 12 -16.43 -4.13 6.68
N SER A 13 -16.88 -3.12 7.44
CA SER A 13 -18.29 -2.81 7.65
C SER A 13 -18.76 -1.55 6.91
N THR A 14 -17.86 -0.89 6.17
CA THR A 14 -18.12 0.37 5.48
C THR A 14 -18.39 0.11 4.00
N HIS A 15 -19.65 0.22 3.58
CA HIS A 15 -20.12 -0.15 2.23
C HIS A 15 -21.04 0.90 1.60
N ASP A 16 -21.34 1.98 2.31
CA ASP A 16 -22.21 3.07 1.88
C ASP A 16 -21.86 4.37 2.64
N GLN A 17 -22.56 5.46 2.32
CA GLN A 17 -22.36 6.76 2.97
C GLN A 17 -22.59 6.68 4.48
N THR A 18 -23.66 6.02 4.91
CA THR A 18 -24.07 5.96 6.32
C THR A 18 -23.04 5.23 7.17
N SER A 19 -22.61 4.05 6.72
CA SER A 19 -21.57 3.26 7.38
C SER A 19 -20.22 3.98 7.35
N PHE A 20 -19.87 4.68 6.27
CA PHE A 20 -18.66 5.49 6.21
C PHE A 20 -18.65 6.60 7.28
N ILE A 21 -19.75 7.35 7.41
CA ILE A 21 -19.88 8.39 8.43
C ILE A 21 -19.87 7.76 9.83
N LYS A 22 -20.81 6.85 10.11
CA LYS A 22 -21.05 6.35 11.47
C LYS A 22 -19.96 5.39 11.94
N LYS A 23 -19.60 4.38 11.15
CA LYS A 23 -18.64 3.35 11.56
C LYS A 23 -17.20 3.82 11.48
N LEU A 24 -16.81 4.43 10.37
CA LEU A 24 -15.42 4.81 10.15
C LEU A 24 -15.10 6.17 10.79
N LEU A 25 -15.80 7.25 10.42
CA LEU A 25 -15.45 8.59 10.90
C LEU A 25 -15.82 8.81 12.37
N VAL A 26 -17.05 8.50 12.78
CA VAL A 26 -17.55 8.77 14.13
C VAL A 26 -17.11 7.69 15.14
N GLU A 27 -17.55 6.44 15.00
CA GLU A 27 -17.30 5.40 16.02
C GLU A 27 -15.81 5.00 16.13
N THR A 28 -15.10 5.01 15.01
CA THR A 28 -13.72 4.53 14.93
C THR A 28 -12.73 5.68 15.06
N LEU A 29 -12.75 6.65 14.14
CA LEU A 29 -11.83 7.79 14.15
C LEU A 29 -12.23 8.90 15.14
N GLN A 30 -13.39 8.80 15.79
CA GLN A 30 -13.85 9.74 16.82
C GLN A 30 -14.06 11.17 16.31
N TRP A 31 -14.34 11.35 15.02
CA TRP A 31 -14.63 12.67 14.48
C TRP A 31 -15.99 13.16 15.03
N PRO A 32 -16.06 14.38 15.61
CA PRO A 32 -17.27 14.91 16.22
C PRO A 32 -18.24 15.45 15.16
N LEU A 33 -18.72 14.54 14.31
CA LEU A 33 -19.74 14.77 13.31
C LEU A 33 -21.12 14.48 13.89
N ASN A 34 -22.17 14.90 13.17
CA ASN A 34 -23.54 14.57 13.54
C ASN A 34 -23.76 13.04 13.48
N GLU A 35 -24.08 12.42 14.62
CA GLU A 35 -24.31 10.96 14.72
C GLU A 35 -25.58 10.51 13.98
N ASP A 36 -26.52 11.42 13.77
CA ASP A 36 -27.77 11.16 13.05
C ASP A 36 -27.60 11.25 11.53
N ALA A 37 -26.47 11.76 11.03
CA ALA A 37 -26.22 11.90 9.60
C ALA A 37 -26.23 10.55 8.88
N GLU A 38 -26.97 10.47 7.78
CA GLU A 38 -27.06 9.27 6.95
C GLU A 38 -26.34 9.44 5.61
N LYS A 39 -26.18 10.69 5.17
CA LYS A 39 -25.55 11.06 3.90
C LYS A 39 -24.47 12.10 4.07
N ILE A 40 -23.59 12.20 3.08
CA ILE A 40 -22.52 13.20 3.07
C ILE A 40 -23.09 14.63 3.09
N GLU A 41 -24.21 14.88 2.41
CA GLU A 41 -24.89 16.19 2.38
C GLU A 41 -25.30 16.69 3.79
N ASP A 42 -25.55 15.78 4.74
CA ASP A 42 -25.96 16.13 6.11
C ASP A 42 -24.83 16.76 6.94
N ILE A 43 -23.57 16.53 6.53
CA ILE A 43 -22.36 16.95 7.27
C ILE A 43 -21.43 17.83 6.45
N SER A 44 -21.85 18.29 5.27
CA SER A 44 -20.97 18.99 4.35
C SER A 44 -21.63 20.17 3.64
N TYR A 45 -20.81 20.98 2.99
CA TYR A 45 -21.22 22.01 2.03
C TYR A 45 -20.82 21.58 0.63
N GLU A 46 -21.72 21.74 -0.32
CA GLU A 46 -21.44 21.49 -1.74
C GLU A 46 -20.60 22.64 -2.32
N TRP A 47 -19.59 22.30 -3.11
CA TRP A 47 -18.90 23.26 -3.96
C TRP A 47 -19.27 23.03 -5.42
N SER A 48 -19.78 24.08 -6.05
CA SER A 48 -20.11 24.06 -7.48
C SER A 48 -18.84 24.15 -8.34
N GLY A 49 -18.95 23.63 -9.58
CA GLY A 49 -17.88 23.77 -10.57
C GLY A 49 -17.53 25.24 -10.88
N GLU A 50 -18.50 26.16 -10.80
CA GLU A 50 -18.27 27.59 -11.04
C GLU A 50 -17.40 28.23 -9.93
N GLU A 51 -17.68 27.93 -8.66
CA GLU A 51 -16.93 28.46 -7.51
C GLU A 51 -15.46 28.04 -7.53
N LEU A 52 -15.22 26.80 -7.95
CA LEU A 52 -13.88 26.25 -8.03
C LEU A 52 -13.16 26.60 -9.35
N ASN A 53 -13.78 27.42 -10.23
CA ASN A 53 -13.24 27.84 -11.53
C ASN A 53 -13.05 26.66 -12.52
N PHE A 54 -14.00 25.71 -12.49
CA PHE A 54 -14.03 24.45 -13.22
C PHE A 54 -15.05 24.40 -14.35
N PHE A 55 -14.91 25.27 -15.36
CA PHE A 55 -15.75 25.16 -16.55
C PHE A 55 -15.57 23.81 -17.30
N GLU A 56 -14.46 23.10 -17.08
CA GLU A 56 -14.16 21.79 -17.68
C GLU A 56 -13.53 20.81 -16.67
N LEU A 57 -14.22 20.50 -15.57
CA LEU A 57 -14.03 19.18 -14.97
C LEU A 57 -14.60 18.17 -15.97
N ASP A 58 -13.83 17.13 -16.31
CA ASP A 58 -14.32 16.04 -17.15
C ASP A 58 -15.57 15.46 -16.47
N LYS A 59 -16.76 15.87 -16.93
CA LYS A 59 -18.08 15.38 -16.46
C LYS A 59 -18.24 13.87 -16.63
N HIS A 60 -17.26 13.23 -17.26
CA HIS A 60 -17.15 11.79 -17.46
C HIS A 60 -16.36 11.06 -16.34
N ILE A 61 -15.75 11.78 -15.39
CA ILE A 61 -14.86 11.21 -14.35
C ILE A 61 -15.42 11.36 -12.94
N LEU A 62 -16.03 12.51 -12.60
CA LEU A 62 -16.65 12.78 -11.31
C LEU A 62 -18.17 12.66 -11.40
N GLU A 63 -18.82 12.10 -10.37
CA GLU A 63 -20.29 12.10 -10.27
C GLU A 63 -20.88 13.50 -10.02
N GLY A 64 -20.03 14.53 -9.89
CA GLY A 64 -20.39 15.91 -10.15
C GLY A 64 -20.17 16.88 -9.01
N GLN A 65 -19.86 16.43 -7.79
CA GLN A 65 -19.81 17.31 -6.62
C GLN A 65 -18.55 17.11 -5.77
N VAL A 66 -18.01 18.23 -5.29
CA VAL A 66 -16.94 18.28 -4.29
C VAL A 66 -17.58 18.71 -2.98
N TRP A 67 -17.58 17.83 -1.99
CA TRP A 67 -18.21 18.09 -0.70
C TRP A 67 -17.17 18.50 0.32
N GLN A 68 -17.33 19.64 0.98
CA GLN A 68 -16.48 20.04 2.10
C GLN A 68 -17.16 19.69 3.41
N ILE A 69 -16.58 18.80 4.22
CA ILE A 69 -17.10 18.54 5.56
C ILE A 69 -17.11 19.84 6.37
N GLN A 70 -18.24 20.11 7.04
CA GLN A 70 -18.42 21.31 7.84
C GLN A 70 -17.35 21.37 8.95
N PRO A 71 -16.83 22.56 9.30
CA PRO A 71 -15.87 22.67 10.38
C PRO A 71 -16.44 22.14 11.71
N MET A 72 -15.85 21.06 12.19
CA MET A 72 -16.14 20.41 13.48
C MET A 72 -15.71 21.27 14.67
N LEU A 73 -14.81 22.23 14.46
CA LEU A 73 -14.40 23.20 15.49
C LEU A 73 -14.40 24.62 14.91
N SER A 74 -15.41 25.41 15.28
CA SER A 74 -15.62 26.76 14.76
C SER A 74 -14.40 27.66 14.98
N GLY A 75 -13.84 28.20 13.90
CA GLY A 75 -12.71 29.15 13.92
C GLY A 75 -11.36 28.57 14.36
N GLN A 76 -11.29 27.30 14.75
CA GLN A 76 -10.06 26.67 15.23
C GLN A 76 -9.61 25.48 14.38
N GLN A 77 -10.49 24.92 13.54
CA GLN A 77 -10.14 23.83 12.64
C GLN A 77 -8.98 24.19 11.72
N VAL A 78 -7.98 23.30 11.67
CA VAL A 78 -6.75 23.50 10.91
C VAL A 78 -6.74 22.76 9.58
N TRP A 79 -7.59 21.74 9.43
CA TRP A 79 -7.70 20.88 8.25
C TRP A 79 -8.97 21.15 7.44
N GLY A 80 -8.83 21.38 6.14
CA GLY A 80 -9.96 21.36 5.21
C GLY A 80 -10.17 19.94 4.70
N ILE A 81 -11.37 19.39 4.91
CA ILE A 81 -11.65 17.99 4.56
C ILE A 81 -12.69 17.98 3.44
N PHE A 82 -12.34 17.33 2.34
CA PHE A 82 -13.14 17.30 1.12
C PHE A 82 -13.38 15.87 0.68
N ILE A 83 -14.62 15.55 0.29
CA ILE A 83 -15.03 14.25 -0.22
C ILE A 83 -15.35 14.40 -1.71
N LEU A 84 -14.83 13.47 -2.51
CA LEU A 84 -15.05 13.40 -3.95
C LEU A 84 -15.49 12.00 -4.34
N GLU A 85 -16.65 11.90 -4.99
CA GLU A 85 -17.20 10.65 -5.52
C GLU A 85 -16.99 10.58 -7.04
N PHE A 86 -16.36 9.49 -7.48
CA PHE A 86 -15.96 9.27 -8.86
C PHE A 86 -16.91 8.29 -9.55
N MET A 87 -17.13 8.46 -10.86
CA MET A 87 -18.04 7.59 -11.62
C MET A 87 -17.44 6.22 -11.98
N ASN A 88 -16.11 6.11 -11.99
CA ASN A 88 -15.42 4.94 -12.55
C ASN A 88 -14.32 4.44 -11.61
N PRO A 89 -14.26 3.14 -11.28
CA PRO A 89 -13.23 2.57 -10.41
C PRO A 89 -11.82 2.61 -11.02
N ASP A 90 -11.68 2.80 -12.34
CA ASP A 90 -10.40 2.85 -13.05
C ASP A 90 -9.43 3.90 -12.48
N VAL A 91 -9.95 5.02 -11.92
CA VAL A 91 -9.09 6.05 -11.31
C VAL A 91 -8.36 5.54 -10.06
N PHE A 92 -8.94 4.54 -9.38
CA PHE A 92 -8.36 3.87 -8.22
C PHE A 92 -7.44 2.73 -8.65
N ILE A 93 -7.85 1.93 -9.63
CA ILE A 93 -7.13 0.72 -10.07
C ILE A 93 -5.91 1.05 -10.95
N LYS A 94 -6.07 1.95 -11.93
CA LYS A 94 -5.02 2.28 -12.92
C LYS A 94 -4.13 3.44 -12.48
N GLY A 95 -4.48 4.12 -11.37
CA GLY A 95 -3.74 5.26 -10.83
C GLY A 95 -3.74 6.52 -11.72
N LYS A 96 -4.52 6.52 -12.82
CA LYS A 96 -4.59 7.62 -13.79
C LYS A 96 -5.82 8.49 -13.52
N GLY A 97 -5.65 9.80 -13.64
CA GLY A 97 -6.74 10.78 -13.55
C GLY A 97 -6.87 11.48 -12.20
N ILE A 98 -6.71 10.76 -11.09
CA ILE A 98 -6.95 11.32 -9.74
C ILE A 98 -6.01 12.50 -9.41
N THR A 99 -4.72 12.39 -9.73
CA THR A 99 -3.72 13.42 -9.43
C THR A 99 -4.00 14.73 -10.15
N GLY A 100 -4.31 14.65 -11.45
CA GLY A 100 -4.59 15.85 -12.26
C GLY A 100 -5.85 16.56 -11.76
N LEU A 101 -6.88 15.77 -11.43
CA LEU A 101 -8.14 16.26 -10.90
C LEU A 101 -7.97 16.94 -9.53
N LEU A 102 -7.36 16.25 -8.56
CA LEU A 102 -7.15 16.80 -7.22
C LEU A 102 -6.29 18.07 -7.24
N ARG A 103 -5.30 18.16 -8.16
CA ARG A 103 -4.53 19.39 -8.37
C ARG A 103 -5.36 20.53 -8.94
N LYS A 104 -6.32 20.23 -9.83
CA LYS A 104 -7.30 21.22 -10.30
C LYS A 104 -8.14 21.69 -9.12
N VAL A 105 -8.73 20.77 -8.35
CA VAL A 105 -9.52 21.04 -7.12
C VAL A 105 -8.75 21.92 -6.13
N LEU A 106 -7.52 21.55 -5.81
CA LEU A 106 -6.63 22.31 -4.93
C LEU A 106 -6.41 23.75 -5.39
N LYS A 107 -6.22 24.00 -6.70
CA LYS A 107 -6.05 25.37 -7.24
C LYS A 107 -7.30 26.23 -7.09
N GLY A 108 -8.48 25.61 -7.06
CA GLY A 108 -9.75 26.31 -6.80
C GLY A 108 -9.90 26.71 -5.32
N LEU A 109 -9.46 25.83 -4.41
CA LEU A 109 -9.61 25.97 -2.96
C LEU A 109 -8.54 26.84 -2.29
N VAL A 110 -7.32 26.87 -2.83
CA VAL A 110 -6.22 27.68 -2.30
C VAL A 110 -6.27 29.07 -2.96
N PRO A 111 -6.25 30.17 -2.19
CA PRO A 111 -6.30 31.51 -2.77
C PRO A 111 -5.12 31.73 -3.72
N GLY A 112 -5.40 32.03 -4.99
CA GLY A 112 -4.44 32.78 -5.80
C GLY A 112 -4.25 34.17 -5.18
N ARG A 113 -3.12 34.84 -5.44
CA ARG A 113 -2.82 36.23 -5.01
C ARG A 113 -3.91 37.29 -5.35
N ARG A 114 -5.01 36.90 -6.00
CA ARG A 114 -6.15 37.74 -6.44
C ARG A 114 -7.49 36.98 -6.43
N LYS A 115 -7.97 36.45 -5.30
CA LYS A 115 -9.37 35.97 -5.16
C LYS A 115 -10.05 36.53 -3.90
N SER A 116 -11.36 36.74 -4.01
CA SER A 116 -12.26 37.49 -3.12
C SER A 116 -12.49 36.83 -1.75
N SER A 117 -12.92 37.65 -0.79
CA SER A 117 -12.87 37.48 0.67
C SER A 117 -13.93 36.58 1.33
N ASN A 118 -14.81 35.92 0.57
CA ASN A 118 -16.05 35.36 1.14
C ASN A 118 -16.05 33.83 1.33
N LEU A 119 -14.98 33.13 0.97
CA LEU A 119 -14.83 31.68 1.20
C LEU A 119 -13.73 31.40 2.23
N PRO A 120 -13.87 30.36 3.08
CA PRO A 120 -12.79 29.92 3.97
C PRO A 120 -11.54 29.59 3.16
N SER A 121 -10.44 30.28 3.44
CA SER A 121 -9.16 30.01 2.79
C SER A 121 -8.39 28.95 3.56
N TRP A 122 -8.11 27.83 2.90
CA TRP A 122 -7.27 26.77 3.46
C TRP A 122 -5.82 26.95 3.02
N ARG A 123 -4.88 26.61 3.90
CA ARG A 123 -3.49 26.42 3.49
C ARG A 123 -3.41 25.12 2.69
N SER A 124 -2.70 25.12 1.56
CA SER A 124 -2.48 23.92 0.74
C SER A 124 -2.02 22.72 1.57
N ASP A 125 -1.25 23.01 2.62
CA ASP A 125 -0.54 22.07 3.47
C ASP A 125 -1.42 21.44 4.54
N ASN A 126 -2.70 21.80 4.62
CA ASN A 126 -3.66 21.25 5.57
C ASN A 126 -4.99 20.90 4.88
N ILE A 127 -4.91 20.34 3.68
CA ILE A 127 -6.10 19.83 2.98
C ILE A 127 -6.03 18.31 2.93
N LEU A 128 -7.14 17.68 3.29
CA LEU A 128 -7.39 16.25 3.20
C LEU A 128 -8.49 15.99 2.18
N PHE A 129 -8.17 15.27 1.12
CA PHE A 129 -9.15 14.75 0.18
C PHE A 129 -9.44 13.29 0.50
N ILE A 130 -10.72 12.92 0.51
CA ILE A 130 -11.22 11.56 0.60
C ILE A 130 -11.93 11.26 -0.70
N CYS A 131 -11.32 10.44 -1.53
CA CYS A 131 -11.85 10.05 -2.83
C CYS A 131 -12.49 8.67 -2.70
N THR A 132 -13.68 8.51 -3.26
CA THR A 132 -14.41 7.24 -3.25
C THR A 132 -15.08 6.93 -4.59
N HIS A 133 -15.38 5.66 -4.81
CA HIS A 133 -16.29 5.19 -5.86
C HIS A 133 -17.14 4.05 -5.28
N ASN A 134 -18.47 4.20 -5.36
CA ASN A 134 -19.45 3.25 -4.83
C ASN A 134 -19.21 2.82 -3.37
N TRP A 135 -18.43 3.57 -2.58
CA TRP A 135 -18.09 3.21 -1.20
C TRP A 135 -17.36 1.86 -1.07
N GLU A 136 -16.70 1.44 -2.15
CA GLU A 136 -15.85 0.24 -2.19
C GLU A 136 -14.37 0.61 -2.30
N HIS A 137 -14.06 1.66 -3.06
CA HIS A 137 -12.71 2.18 -3.21
C HIS A 137 -12.52 3.43 -2.39
N TYR A 138 -11.40 3.53 -1.68
CA TYR A 138 -11.04 4.71 -0.90
C TYR A 138 -9.62 5.15 -1.22
N ARG A 139 -9.43 6.44 -1.44
CA ARG A 139 -8.11 7.06 -1.51
C ARG A 139 -8.09 8.37 -0.76
N PHE A 140 -7.25 8.42 0.26
CA PHE A 140 -6.96 9.62 1.02
C PHE A 140 -5.78 10.32 0.36
N ALA A 141 -5.87 11.62 0.17
CA ALA A 141 -4.83 12.41 -0.46
C ALA A 141 -4.58 13.70 0.31
N HIS A 142 -3.30 13.98 0.50
CA HIS A 142 -2.83 15.16 1.21
C HIS A 142 -1.79 15.89 0.37
N PHE A 143 -1.89 17.22 0.31
CA PHE A 143 -0.91 18.06 -0.35
C PHE A 143 -0.03 18.74 0.67
N ARG A 144 1.27 18.77 0.40
CA ARG A 144 2.25 19.54 1.17
C ARG A 144 3.11 20.35 0.22
N SER A 145 3.31 21.63 0.52
CA SER A 145 4.19 22.48 -0.26
C SER A 145 5.62 21.98 -0.24
N VAL A 146 6.26 22.09 -1.40
CA VAL A 146 7.68 21.80 -1.64
C VAL A 146 8.28 23.04 -2.33
N ASP A 147 9.56 23.33 -2.06
CA ASP A 147 10.33 24.41 -2.68
C ASP A 147 9.71 25.81 -2.55
N ASN A 148 9.76 26.39 -1.34
CA ASN A 148 9.35 27.77 -1.07
C ASN A 148 7.93 28.15 -1.54
N GLY A 149 7.00 27.20 -1.64
CA GLY A 149 5.62 27.47 -2.05
C GLY A 149 5.29 27.26 -3.53
N GLN A 150 6.27 26.92 -4.38
CA GLN A 150 6.05 26.89 -5.83
C GLN A 150 5.39 25.60 -6.33
N SER A 151 5.63 24.48 -5.65
CA SER A 151 5.04 23.18 -5.99
C SER A 151 4.40 22.53 -4.76
N SER A 152 3.50 21.58 -4.98
CA SER A 152 2.93 20.77 -3.90
C SER A 152 3.08 19.30 -4.23
N ARG A 153 3.69 18.56 -3.31
CA ARG A 153 3.74 17.10 -3.34
C ARG A 153 2.41 16.56 -2.82
N MET A 154 1.84 15.65 -3.58
CA MET A 154 0.66 14.89 -3.20
C MET A 154 1.13 13.56 -2.62
N SER A 155 0.75 13.27 -1.38
CA SER A 155 0.92 11.96 -0.77
C SER A 155 -0.44 11.29 -0.65
N THR A 156 -0.52 10.00 -0.97
CA THR A 156 -1.78 9.26 -0.94
C THR A 156 -1.65 7.91 -0.25
N PHE A 157 -2.75 7.43 0.32
CA PHE A 157 -2.93 6.04 0.73
C PHE A 157 -4.38 5.63 0.47
N GLY A 158 -4.68 4.35 0.47
CA GLY A 158 -6.04 3.89 0.19
C GLY A 158 -6.19 2.38 0.23
N TRP A 159 -7.43 1.94 0.02
CA TRP A 159 -7.81 0.53 -0.05
C TRP A 159 -9.01 0.35 -1.00
N GLY A 160 -9.31 -0.89 -1.33
CA GLY A 160 -10.49 -1.27 -2.09
C GLY A 160 -10.45 -2.76 -2.47
N PRO A 161 -11.40 -3.21 -3.31
CA PRO A 161 -11.43 -4.60 -3.77
C PRO A 161 -10.08 -5.08 -4.32
N GLY A 162 -9.53 -6.15 -3.74
CA GLY A 162 -8.28 -6.76 -4.16
C GLY A 162 -7.00 -6.07 -3.70
N THR A 163 -7.07 -5.03 -2.86
CA THR A 163 -5.90 -4.42 -2.22
C THR A 163 -5.93 -4.62 -0.69
N SER A 164 -4.76 -4.74 -0.07
CA SER A 164 -4.66 -4.89 1.38
C SER A 164 -4.99 -3.56 2.06
N SER A 165 -5.92 -3.58 3.01
CA SER A 165 -6.22 -2.44 3.89
C SER A 165 -5.27 -2.35 5.09
N ARG A 166 -4.39 -3.34 5.29
CA ARG A 166 -3.56 -3.47 6.50
C ARG A 166 -2.61 -2.30 6.70
N THR A 167 -2.01 -1.78 5.62
CA THR A 167 -1.19 -0.56 5.68
C THR A 167 -2.01 0.64 6.17
N ALA A 168 -3.24 0.81 5.65
CA ALA A 168 -4.14 1.85 6.10
C ALA A 168 -4.52 1.70 7.58
N CYS A 169 -4.77 0.47 8.04
CA CYS A 169 -5.15 0.17 9.42
C CYS A 169 -4.01 0.36 10.43
N GLU A 170 -2.78 -0.01 10.07
CA GLU A 170 -1.63 0.02 10.98
C GLU A 170 -0.91 1.37 10.98
N PHE A 171 -0.82 2.06 9.83
CA PHE A 171 0.05 3.23 9.67
C PHE A 171 -0.70 4.54 9.41
N ASN A 172 -1.81 4.50 8.66
CA ASN A 172 -2.40 5.73 8.14
C ASN A 172 -3.60 6.22 8.96
N LEU A 173 -4.66 5.41 9.07
CA LEU A 173 -5.91 5.78 9.73
C LEU A 173 -5.79 6.05 11.24
N PRO A 174 -4.95 5.34 12.03
CA PRO A 174 -4.76 5.69 13.45
C PRO A 174 -4.31 7.15 13.66
N GLU A 175 -3.53 7.68 12.72
CA GLU A 175 -3.03 9.06 12.78
C GLU A 175 -4.13 10.08 12.43
N LEU A 176 -5.21 9.66 11.77
CA LEU A 176 -6.39 10.48 11.48
C LEU A 176 -7.47 10.44 12.58
N GLU A 177 -7.21 9.75 13.70
CA GLU A 177 -8.04 9.85 14.91
C GLU A 177 -8.17 11.32 15.35
N TRP A 178 -9.37 11.71 15.75
CA TRP A 178 -9.63 13.05 16.27
C TRP A 178 -8.69 13.35 17.45
N PRO A 179 -8.08 14.55 17.51
CA PRO A 179 -7.11 14.85 18.57
C PRO A 179 -7.79 15.01 19.94
N ASP A 180 -7.16 14.50 20.99
CA ASP A 180 -7.62 14.68 22.38
C ASP A 180 -7.68 16.15 22.79
N ASN A 181 -6.76 16.97 22.26
CA ASN A 181 -6.73 18.42 22.44
C ASN A 181 -6.73 19.13 21.08
N PRO A 182 -7.91 19.41 20.47
CA PRO A 182 -8.00 20.03 19.16
C PRO A 182 -7.59 21.52 19.16
N SER A 183 -7.39 22.14 20.33
CA SER A 183 -6.83 23.49 20.44
C SER A 183 -5.31 23.52 20.21
N ASP A 184 -4.61 22.40 20.38
CA ASP A 184 -3.20 22.26 19.99
C ASP A 184 -3.08 21.98 18.48
N LYS A 185 -3.09 23.07 17.73
CA LYS A 185 -3.04 23.08 16.26
C LYS A 185 -1.78 22.42 15.70
N GLU A 186 -0.63 22.63 16.33
CA GLU A 186 0.64 22.11 15.83
C GLU A 186 0.70 20.59 16.00
N SER A 187 0.31 20.09 17.18
CA SER A 187 0.23 18.65 17.43
C SER A 187 -0.78 17.97 16.50
N TRP A 188 -1.95 18.59 16.27
CA TRP A 188 -2.95 18.05 15.35
C TRP A 188 -2.44 17.98 13.90
N ILE A 189 -1.85 19.05 13.37
CA ILE A 189 -1.25 19.06 12.03
C ILE A 189 -0.18 17.98 11.93
N LYS A 190 0.70 17.88 12.93
CA LYS A 190 1.79 16.90 12.96
C LYS A 190 1.27 15.47 12.98
N LYS A 191 0.25 15.16 13.80
CA LYS A 191 -0.36 13.83 13.89
C LYS A 191 -0.96 13.42 12.54
N TRP A 192 -1.89 14.21 12.00
CA TRP A 192 -2.56 13.86 10.75
C TRP A 192 -1.62 13.83 9.54
N SER A 193 -0.56 14.66 9.53
CA SER A 193 0.46 14.62 8.47
C SER A 193 1.22 13.29 8.45
N LYS A 194 1.42 12.62 9.60
CA LYS A 194 2.08 11.31 9.67
C LYS A 194 1.32 10.22 8.92
N ALA A 195 -0.01 10.35 8.80
CA ALA A 195 -0.82 9.44 8.00
C ALA A 195 -0.36 9.38 6.53
N PHE A 196 0.42 10.37 6.07
CA PHE A 196 0.91 10.49 4.70
C PHE A 196 2.44 10.39 4.59
N ASP A 197 3.10 10.06 5.70
CA ASP A 197 4.54 9.87 5.76
C ASP A 197 4.88 8.41 5.49
N LYS A 198 5.60 8.18 4.38
CA LYS A 198 6.06 6.85 3.97
C LYS A 198 7.41 6.49 4.56
N GLU A 199 8.16 7.44 5.14
CA GLU A 199 9.51 7.16 5.66
C GLU A 199 9.50 6.09 6.76
N GLU A 200 8.55 6.15 7.68
CA GLU A 200 8.43 5.17 8.76
C GLU A 200 8.05 3.79 8.23
N LEU A 201 7.11 3.74 7.28
CA LEU A 201 6.74 2.50 6.58
C LEU A 201 7.96 1.89 5.89
N THR A 202 8.76 2.70 5.20
CA THR A 202 9.99 2.29 4.53
C THR A 202 11.00 1.69 5.49
N LYS A 203 11.27 2.35 6.62
CA LYS A 203 12.22 1.85 7.63
C LYS A 203 11.77 0.51 8.21
N GLN A 204 10.49 0.38 8.55
CA GLN A 204 9.97 -0.87 9.09
C GLN A 204 9.99 -2.00 8.06
N PHE A 205 9.69 -1.69 6.79
CA PHE A 205 9.79 -2.66 5.70
C PHE A 205 11.23 -3.16 5.53
N TYR A 206 12.22 -2.26 5.51
CA TYR A 206 13.63 -2.64 5.37
C TYR A 206 14.12 -3.50 6.53
N LYS A 207 13.73 -3.16 7.76
CA LYS A 207 14.07 -3.95 8.93
C LYS A 207 13.48 -5.36 8.84
N ALA A 208 12.18 -5.48 8.55
CA ALA A 208 11.52 -6.78 8.40
C ALA A 208 12.15 -7.60 7.25
N PHE A 209 12.49 -6.96 6.14
CA PHE A 209 13.19 -7.60 5.03
C PHE A 209 14.56 -8.14 5.45
N ALA A 210 15.38 -7.33 6.14
CA ALA A 210 16.71 -7.71 6.59
C ALA A 210 16.67 -8.88 7.58
N ASP A 211 15.76 -8.82 8.56
CA ASP A 211 15.57 -9.89 9.55
C ASP A 211 15.19 -11.22 8.85
N LEU A 212 14.27 -11.18 7.89
CA LEU A 212 13.88 -12.34 7.08
C LEU A 212 15.00 -12.83 6.18
N TYR A 213 15.76 -11.92 5.57
CA TYR A 213 16.91 -12.25 4.73
C TYR A 213 17.95 -13.07 5.51
N TYR A 214 18.36 -12.61 6.70
CA TYR A 214 19.33 -13.34 7.50
C TYR A 214 18.77 -14.67 8.02
N GLN A 215 17.49 -14.71 8.40
CA GLN A 215 16.86 -15.96 8.84
C GLN A 215 16.83 -17.00 7.70
N ILE A 216 16.42 -16.59 6.50
CA ILE A 216 16.39 -17.48 5.32
C ILE A 216 17.80 -17.92 4.93
N ALA A 217 18.79 -17.02 4.94
CA ALA A 217 20.18 -17.36 4.62
C ALA A 217 20.74 -18.38 5.62
N ALA A 218 20.45 -18.24 6.91
CA ALA A 218 20.87 -19.21 7.92
C ALA A 218 20.27 -20.61 7.64
N GLU A 219 18.97 -20.69 7.35
CA GLU A 219 18.29 -21.96 7.07
C GLU A 219 18.78 -22.61 5.77
N ILE A 220 18.95 -21.81 4.70
CA ILE A 220 19.51 -22.30 3.43
C ILE A 220 20.92 -22.85 3.65
N GLY A 221 21.74 -22.22 4.50
CA GLY A 221 23.08 -22.67 4.84
C GLY A 221 23.17 -24.06 5.49
N GLU A 222 22.06 -24.55 6.05
CA GLU A 222 21.93 -25.93 6.58
C GLU A 222 21.69 -26.98 5.48
N THR A 223 21.47 -26.53 4.24
CA THR A 223 21.33 -27.40 3.06
C THR A 223 22.72 -27.74 2.54
N PRO A 224 23.09 -29.04 2.43
CA PRO A 224 24.39 -29.44 1.90
C PRO A 224 24.62 -28.84 0.50
N GLY A 225 25.77 -28.19 0.31
CA GLY A 225 26.13 -27.54 -0.96
C GLY A 225 25.75 -26.06 -1.08
N PHE A 226 24.98 -25.50 -0.13
CA PHE A 226 24.53 -24.11 -0.18
C PHE A 226 25.18 -23.17 0.85
N ARG A 227 26.02 -23.68 1.75
CA ARG A 227 26.61 -22.89 2.83
C ARG A 227 27.36 -21.64 2.34
N THR A 228 28.04 -21.73 1.20
CA THR A 228 28.88 -20.64 0.66
C THR A 228 28.09 -19.62 -0.17
N ASN A 229 26.89 -19.95 -0.65
CA ASN A 229 26.04 -19.07 -1.46
C ASN A 229 24.65 -18.85 -0.82
N ALA A 230 24.49 -19.15 0.48
CA ALA A 230 23.20 -19.11 1.15
C ALA A 230 22.58 -17.70 1.15
N GLN A 231 23.42 -16.68 1.29
CA GLN A 231 23.05 -15.27 1.21
C GLN A 231 22.51 -14.88 -0.18
N GLU A 232 23.21 -15.29 -1.24
CA GLU A 232 22.77 -15.06 -2.63
C GLU A 232 21.43 -15.76 -2.91
N GLN A 233 21.26 -17.01 -2.43
CA GLN A 233 20.01 -17.75 -2.59
C GLN A 233 18.86 -17.14 -1.77
N ALA A 234 19.14 -16.62 -0.58
CA ALA A 234 18.15 -15.93 0.24
C ALA A 234 17.66 -14.64 -0.43
N GLN A 235 18.59 -13.83 -0.95
CA GLN A 235 18.27 -12.65 -1.76
C GLN A 235 17.38 -13.04 -2.93
N LEU A 236 17.84 -13.97 -3.76
CA LEU A 236 17.12 -14.41 -4.96
C LEU A 236 15.72 -14.96 -4.63
N LEU A 237 15.56 -15.69 -3.53
CA LEU A 237 14.26 -16.18 -3.07
C LEU A 237 13.32 -15.03 -2.68
N LEU A 238 13.79 -14.06 -1.89
CA LEU A 238 13.01 -12.90 -1.50
C LEU A 238 12.58 -12.07 -2.71
N ASP A 239 13.50 -11.86 -3.64
CA ASP A 239 13.27 -11.12 -4.87
C ASP A 239 12.19 -11.76 -5.74
N ARG A 240 12.27 -13.10 -5.90
CA ARG A 240 11.26 -13.90 -6.58
C ARG A 240 9.91 -13.74 -5.91
N LEU A 241 9.84 -13.86 -4.58
CA LEU A 241 8.58 -13.75 -3.85
C LEU A 241 7.96 -12.36 -3.94
N LEU A 242 8.78 -11.31 -3.82
CA LEU A 242 8.36 -9.93 -4.05
C LEU A 242 7.82 -9.76 -5.48
N PHE A 243 8.56 -10.23 -6.49
CA PHE A 243 8.12 -10.14 -7.88
C PHE A 243 6.80 -10.90 -8.13
N LEU A 244 6.68 -12.11 -7.59
CA LEU A 244 5.46 -12.92 -7.68
C LEU A 244 4.26 -12.26 -7.01
N SER A 245 4.48 -11.52 -5.91
CA SER A 245 3.41 -10.75 -5.26
C SER A 245 2.81 -9.69 -6.20
N PHE A 246 3.61 -9.08 -7.08
CA PHE A 246 3.11 -8.19 -8.13
C PHE A 246 2.37 -8.94 -9.24
N LEU A 247 2.84 -10.15 -9.61
CA LEU A 247 2.18 -10.95 -10.65
C LEU A 247 0.80 -11.45 -10.23
N GLN A 248 0.63 -11.94 -9.00
CA GLN A 248 -0.68 -12.40 -8.51
C GLN A 248 -1.68 -11.24 -8.43
N LYS A 249 -1.24 -10.02 -8.07
CA LYS A 249 -2.11 -8.83 -8.11
C LYS A 249 -2.65 -8.55 -9.51
N LYS A 250 -1.86 -8.85 -10.55
CA LYS A 250 -2.30 -8.77 -11.96
C LYS A 250 -3.10 -9.98 -12.42
N ARG A 251 -3.40 -10.95 -11.54
CA ARG A 251 -4.06 -12.23 -11.83
C ARG A 251 -3.28 -13.09 -12.83
N TRP A 252 -1.96 -12.94 -12.89
CA TRP A 252 -1.12 -13.72 -13.80
C TRP A 252 -0.78 -15.10 -13.23
N LEU A 253 -1.01 -15.34 -11.95
CA LEU A 253 -0.82 -16.65 -11.33
C LEU A 253 -2.17 -17.36 -11.23
N ASN A 254 -2.51 -18.14 -12.24
CA ASN A 254 -3.76 -18.92 -12.32
C ASN A 254 -5.06 -18.11 -12.13
N ASN A 255 -5.05 -16.82 -12.49
CA ASN A 255 -6.17 -15.90 -12.25
C ASN A 255 -6.53 -15.69 -10.75
N GLU A 256 -5.61 -16.02 -9.84
CA GLU A 256 -5.79 -15.90 -8.39
C GLU A 256 -5.00 -14.70 -7.84
N THR A 257 -5.60 -13.94 -6.92
CA THR A 257 -4.96 -12.78 -6.27
C THR A 257 -4.19 -13.12 -5.01
N ASP A 258 -4.37 -14.33 -4.48
CA ASP A 258 -3.79 -14.88 -3.26
C ASP A 258 -3.03 -16.21 -3.49
N PHE A 259 -2.70 -16.51 -4.75
CA PHE A 259 -2.08 -17.77 -5.21
C PHE A 259 -0.98 -18.33 -4.29
N LEU A 260 -0.06 -17.46 -3.86
CA LEU A 260 1.06 -17.85 -3.01
C LEU A 260 0.61 -18.19 -1.58
N TYR A 261 -0.23 -17.35 -0.99
CA TYR A 261 -0.62 -17.47 0.41
C TYR A 261 -1.54 -18.67 0.63
N SER A 262 -2.51 -18.90 -0.27
CA SER A 262 -3.43 -20.04 -0.16
C SER A 262 -2.69 -21.38 -0.18
N ARG A 263 -1.75 -21.56 -1.10
CA ARG A 263 -0.90 -22.77 -1.18
C ARG A 263 0.09 -22.87 -0.02
N PHE A 264 0.59 -21.74 0.48
CA PHE A 264 1.41 -21.70 1.69
C PHE A 264 0.63 -22.23 2.90
N GLN A 265 -0.62 -21.79 3.10
CA GLN A 265 -1.43 -22.21 4.23
C GLN A 265 -1.63 -23.73 4.25
N GLU A 266 -1.87 -24.37 3.10
CA GLU A 266 -1.98 -25.82 3.00
C GLU A 266 -0.71 -26.56 3.46
N CYS A 267 0.47 -26.01 3.17
CA CYS A 267 1.76 -26.56 3.59
C CYS A 267 1.98 -26.36 5.10
N TYR A 268 1.70 -25.13 5.58
CA TYR A 268 1.92 -24.74 6.97
C TYR A 268 1.04 -25.52 7.95
N VAL A 269 -0.24 -25.74 7.63
CA VAL A 269 -1.16 -26.49 8.50
C VAL A 269 -0.73 -27.95 8.68
N LYS A 270 -0.12 -28.56 7.65
CA LYS A 270 0.35 -29.95 7.70
C LYS A 270 1.62 -30.10 8.51
N ASP A 271 2.57 -29.20 8.32
CA ASP A 271 3.86 -29.23 8.99
C ASP A 271 4.46 -27.81 9.09
N PRO A 272 4.26 -27.10 10.22
CA PRO A 272 4.80 -25.76 10.42
C PRO A 272 6.33 -25.68 10.38
N GLU A 273 7.04 -26.73 10.78
CA GLU A 273 8.52 -26.73 10.86
C GLU A 273 9.17 -27.45 9.66
N GLY A 274 8.35 -28.01 8.77
CA GLY A 274 8.80 -28.65 7.54
C GLY A 274 9.21 -27.67 6.45
N TYR A 275 9.64 -28.23 5.31
CA TYR A 275 10.21 -27.49 4.17
C TYR A 275 9.35 -27.62 2.89
N SER A 276 8.08 -28.00 3.05
CA SER A 276 7.20 -28.42 1.95
C SER A 276 6.84 -27.28 1.01
N TYR A 277 6.69 -26.05 1.51
CA TYR A 277 6.25 -24.93 0.68
C TYR A 277 7.25 -24.60 -0.44
N TYR A 278 8.55 -24.54 -0.12
CA TYR A 278 9.56 -24.32 -1.15
C TYR A 278 9.57 -25.44 -2.19
N ALA A 279 9.69 -26.69 -1.74
CA ALA A 279 9.90 -27.83 -2.62
C ALA A 279 8.68 -28.16 -3.50
N TYR A 280 7.47 -28.03 -2.97
CA TYR A 280 6.25 -28.47 -3.68
C TYR A 280 5.45 -27.32 -4.32
N VAL A 281 5.67 -26.07 -3.90
CA VAL A 281 4.95 -24.92 -4.44
C VAL A 281 5.88 -23.99 -5.22
N LEU A 282 6.89 -23.43 -4.55
CA LEU A 282 7.73 -22.39 -5.15
C LEU A 282 8.63 -22.93 -6.27
N TYR A 283 9.32 -24.04 -6.03
CA TYR A 283 10.22 -24.61 -7.04
C TYR A 283 9.49 -25.00 -8.34
N PRO A 284 8.36 -25.74 -8.31
CA PRO A 284 7.58 -26.04 -9.52
C PRO A 284 7.06 -24.78 -10.23
N LEU A 285 6.68 -23.75 -9.45
CA LEU A 285 6.27 -22.45 -10.01
C LEU A 285 7.45 -21.78 -10.73
N PHE A 286 8.65 -21.76 -10.15
CA PHE A 286 9.83 -21.19 -10.79
C PHE A 286 10.21 -21.93 -12.09
N GLU A 287 10.10 -23.27 -12.12
CA GLU A 287 10.27 -24.04 -13.36
C GLU A 287 9.25 -23.63 -14.43
N ALA A 288 7.98 -23.50 -14.06
CA ALA A 288 6.90 -23.15 -15.00
C ALA A 288 7.06 -21.72 -15.57
N LEU A 289 7.56 -20.78 -14.77
CA LEU A 289 7.81 -19.40 -15.20
C LEU A 289 9.07 -19.26 -16.07
N SER A 290 10.05 -20.16 -15.91
CA SER A 290 11.34 -20.10 -16.59
C SER A 290 11.43 -20.94 -17.87
N SER A 291 10.52 -21.90 -18.11
CA SER A 291 10.59 -22.83 -19.25
C SER A 291 9.30 -22.86 -20.09
N ARG A 292 9.42 -22.70 -21.42
CA ARG A 292 8.28 -22.90 -22.33
C ARG A 292 7.88 -24.38 -22.36
N GLY A 293 6.63 -24.68 -22.01
CA GLY A 293 6.03 -26.01 -22.19
C GLY A 293 6.10 -26.95 -20.97
N LYS A 294 6.88 -26.62 -19.94
CA LYS A 294 6.78 -27.31 -18.64
C LYS A 294 5.73 -26.62 -17.78
N ARG A 295 4.58 -27.26 -17.57
CA ARG A 295 3.56 -26.79 -16.64
C ARG A 295 3.13 -27.96 -15.76
N PRO A 296 3.71 -28.11 -14.57
CA PRO A 296 3.19 -29.06 -13.59
C PRO A 296 1.71 -28.76 -13.36
N GLU A 297 0.86 -29.79 -13.39
CA GLU A 297 -0.59 -29.64 -13.29
C GLU A 297 -1.00 -28.84 -12.04
N GLN A 298 -0.27 -29.04 -10.94
CA GLN A 298 -0.43 -28.34 -9.65
C GLN A 298 -0.18 -26.82 -9.67
N VAL A 299 0.50 -26.28 -10.70
CA VAL A 299 0.81 -24.84 -10.81
C VAL A 299 -0.31 -24.07 -11.53
N GLY A 300 -1.06 -24.72 -12.41
CA GLY A 300 -2.11 -24.09 -13.21
C GLY A 300 -1.57 -23.20 -14.34
N ILE A 301 -2.32 -22.16 -14.71
CA ILE A 301 -2.00 -21.28 -15.84
C ILE A 301 -1.12 -20.11 -15.38
N VAL A 302 0.15 -20.11 -15.80
CA VAL A 302 1.10 -19.04 -15.49
C VAL A 302 1.83 -18.54 -16.76
N PRO A 303 2.25 -17.27 -16.83
CA PRO A 303 3.00 -16.73 -17.96
C PRO A 303 4.42 -17.29 -17.99
N PHE A 304 5.04 -17.19 -19.17
CA PHE A 304 6.46 -17.48 -19.32
C PHE A 304 7.27 -16.17 -19.30
N LEU A 305 8.32 -16.12 -18.48
CA LEU A 305 9.11 -14.91 -18.20
C LEU A 305 10.59 -15.01 -18.62
N ASN A 306 10.95 -15.92 -19.52
CA ASN A 306 12.26 -15.95 -20.20
C ASN A 306 13.50 -15.98 -19.27
N GLY A 307 13.49 -16.80 -18.21
CA GLY A 307 14.73 -17.27 -17.57
C GLY A 307 15.68 -16.20 -17.02
N GLY A 308 15.16 -15.06 -16.54
CA GLY A 308 15.92 -14.08 -15.76
C GLY A 308 15.88 -14.44 -14.27
N LEU A 309 15.16 -13.64 -13.47
CA LEU A 309 14.97 -13.84 -12.04
C LEU A 309 14.57 -15.28 -11.65
N PHE A 310 13.77 -15.96 -12.48
CA PHE A 310 13.30 -17.32 -12.22
C PHE A 310 14.19 -18.42 -12.80
N ASN A 311 15.36 -18.07 -13.37
CA ASN A 311 16.27 -19.08 -13.86
C ASN A 311 16.74 -19.94 -12.71
N LEU A 312 16.53 -21.24 -12.84
CA LEU A 312 17.14 -22.20 -11.95
C LEU A 312 18.48 -22.50 -12.60
N GLU A 313 19.57 -21.98 -12.04
CA GLU A 313 20.93 -22.37 -12.42
C GLU A 313 21.14 -23.83 -11.99
N LEU A 314 20.55 -24.73 -12.76
CA LEU A 314 20.70 -26.15 -12.60
C LEU A 314 22.09 -26.48 -13.14
N GLY A 315 22.98 -26.92 -12.27
CA GLY A 315 24.22 -27.58 -12.70
C GLY A 315 23.88 -28.66 -13.74
N THR A 316 24.82 -28.95 -14.64
CA THR A 316 24.61 -29.91 -15.74
C THR A 316 24.35 -31.35 -15.27
N ASP A 317 24.44 -31.63 -13.97
CA ASP A 317 24.17 -32.92 -13.35
C ASP A 317 22.85 -32.95 -12.53
N GLN A 318 22.16 -34.09 -12.57
CA GLN A 318 20.87 -34.31 -11.88
C GLN A 318 20.97 -34.10 -10.35
N LYS A 319 22.16 -34.25 -9.78
CA LYS A 319 22.41 -34.09 -8.34
C LYS A 319 22.29 -32.62 -7.90
N SER A 320 22.78 -31.67 -8.70
CA SER A 320 22.63 -30.24 -8.44
C SER A 320 21.17 -29.80 -8.51
N ALA A 321 20.41 -30.31 -9.49
CA ALA A 321 18.97 -30.05 -9.60
C ALA A 321 18.16 -30.56 -8.39
N LEU A 322 18.45 -31.78 -7.92
CA LEU A 322 17.79 -32.34 -6.73
C LEU A 322 18.16 -31.60 -5.43
N THR A 323 19.35 -30.98 -5.38
CA THR A 323 19.79 -30.22 -4.21
C THR A 323 19.07 -28.86 -4.17
N GLN A 324 18.85 -28.21 -5.31
CA GLN A 324 18.03 -26.98 -5.43
C GLN A 324 16.58 -27.20 -4.98
N VAL A 325 15.94 -28.31 -5.38
CA VAL A 325 14.57 -28.67 -4.91
C VAL A 325 14.48 -28.76 -3.38
N ARG A 326 15.59 -29.09 -2.71
CA ARG A 326 15.67 -29.39 -1.28
C ARG A 326 16.22 -28.23 -0.46
N LEU A 327 16.18 -26.99 -0.97
CA LEU A 327 16.49 -25.82 -0.14
C LEU A 327 15.64 -25.86 1.13
N LYS A 328 16.32 -25.89 2.26
CA LYS A 328 15.68 -25.87 3.57
C LYS A 328 15.31 -24.42 3.91
N VAL A 329 14.04 -24.11 3.70
CA VAL A 329 13.41 -22.91 4.28
C VAL A 329 12.14 -23.37 4.95
N LYS A 330 12.03 -23.13 6.26
CA LYS A 330 10.93 -23.63 7.07
C LYS A 330 9.62 -22.96 6.69
N ASN A 331 8.53 -23.71 6.80
CA ASN A 331 7.18 -23.18 6.64
C ASN A 331 6.89 -22.07 7.68
N SER A 332 7.42 -22.15 8.90
CA SER A 332 7.31 -21.09 9.91
C SER A 332 8.06 -19.81 9.53
N THR A 333 9.13 -19.90 8.75
CA THR A 333 9.84 -18.74 8.19
C THR A 333 9.03 -18.10 7.07
N PHE A 334 8.41 -18.90 6.21
CA PHE A 334 7.44 -18.37 5.23
C PHE A 334 6.22 -17.74 5.90
N LYS A 335 5.75 -18.26 7.04
CA LYS A 335 4.70 -17.62 7.82
C LYS A 335 5.07 -16.20 8.21
N LYS A 336 6.25 -16.00 8.81
CA LYS A 336 6.75 -14.67 9.14
C LYS A 336 6.87 -13.79 7.90
N LEU A 337 7.39 -14.32 6.79
CA LEU A 337 7.50 -13.59 5.53
C LEU A 337 6.15 -13.08 5.02
N PHE A 338 5.09 -13.90 5.08
CA PHE A 338 3.76 -13.43 4.72
C PHE A 338 3.20 -12.43 5.74
N ASP A 339 3.30 -12.73 7.02
CA ASP A 339 2.67 -11.93 8.08
C ASP A 339 3.33 -10.57 8.30
N GLU A 340 4.65 -10.50 8.13
CA GLU A 340 5.48 -9.34 8.47
C GLU A 340 5.93 -8.55 7.23
N LEU A 341 5.87 -9.14 6.03
CA LEU A 341 6.34 -8.50 4.79
C LEU A 341 5.25 -8.49 3.70
N LEU A 342 4.89 -9.64 3.12
CA LEU A 342 4.07 -9.65 1.90
C LEU A 342 2.61 -9.21 2.11
N ASN A 343 1.97 -9.61 3.21
CA ASN A 343 0.57 -9.27 3.50
C ASN A 343 0.43 -8.03 4.38
N LYS A 344 1.51 -7.63 5.06
CA LYS A 344 1.53 -6.45 5.94
C LYS A 344 1.51 -5.14 5.16
N TYR A 345 2.24 -5.10 4.05
CA TYR A 345 2.41 -3.89 3.26
C TYR A 345 1.61 -3.92 1.97
N ASN A 346 1.06 -2.77 1.59
CA ASN A 346 0.49 -2.61 0.26
C ASN A 346 1.60 -2.37 -0.76
N PHE A 347 1.75 -3.28 -1.72
CA PHE A 347 2.66 -3.13 -2.85
C PHE A 347 2.03 -2.34 -4.00
N THR A 348 2.71 -1.31 -4.50
CA THR A 348 2.31 -0.51 -5.67
C THR A 348 3.28 -0.72 -6.82
N VAL A 349 2.76 -0.69 -8.06
CA VAL A 349 3.57 -0.74 -9.29
C VAL A 349 3.93 0.66 -9.80
N MET A 350 3.41 1.71 -9.15
CA MET A 350 3.74 3.09 -9.48
C MET A 350 4.96 3.54 -8.69
N GLU A 351 5.94 4.11 -9.38
CA GLU A 351 7.08 4.74 -8.73
C GLU A 351 6.70 6.11 -8.18
N ASP A 352 7.31 6.46 -7.05
CA ASP A 352 7.22 7.80 -6.49
C ASP A 352 7.83 8.83 -7.46
N THR A 353 7.22 10.00 -7.53
CA THR A 353 7.79 11.17 -8.19
C THR A 353 7.92 12.30 -7.16
N PRO A 354 8.76 13.32 -7.38
CA PRO A 354 8.88 14.44 -6.44
C PRO A 354 7.54 15.10 -6.07
N LEU A 355 6.56 15.02 -6.97
CA LEU A 355 5.25 15.62 -6.82
C LEU A 355 4.14 14.61 -6.46
N ASN A 356 4.34 13.31 -6.59
CA ASN A 356 3.30 12.32 -6.33
C ASN A 356 3.90 11.10 -5.64
N ARG A 357 3.42 10.81 -4.43
CA ARG A 357 3.92 9.76 -3.55
C ARG A 357 2.75 8.90 -3.07
N GLU A 358 2.93 7.59 -3.05
CA GLU A 358 1.96 6.67 -2.45
C GLU A 358 2.59 6.01 -1.21
N VAL A 359 1.89 6.02 -0.08
CA VAL A 359 2.30 5.35 1.17
C VAL A 359 2.06 3.84 1.02
N ALA A 360 2.95 3.24 0.24
CA ALA A 360 2.94 1.86 -0.20
C ALA A 360 4.39 1.44 -0.54
N VAL A 361 4.68 0.15 -0.58
CA VAL A 361 5.98 -0.36 -1.03
C VAL A 361 6.03 -0.32 -2.55
N ASP A 362 6.99 0.41 -3.11
CA ASP A 362 7.17 0.59 -4.56
C ASP A 362 8.46 -0.11 -5.07
N PRO A 363 8.68 -0.18 -6.40
CA PRO A 363 9.87 -0.80 -6.96
C PRO A 363 11.19 -0.09 -6.61
N GLU A 364 11.20 1.23 -6.39
CA GLU A 364 12.41 1.98 -6.02
C GLU A 364 12.90 1.56 -4.64
N MET A 365 11.97 1.41 -3.68
CA MET A 365 12.28 0.90 -2.35
C MET A 365 12.89 -0.50 -2.42
N LEU A 366 12.39 -1.36 -3.31
CA LEU A 366 13.02 -2.65 -3.54
C LEU A 366 14.44 -2.46 -4.06
N GLY A 367 14.65 -1.63 -5.08
CA GLY A 367 15.96 -1.20 -5.59
C GLY A 367 16.99 -0.94 -4.48
N LYS A 368 16.62 -0.08 -3.53
CA LYS A 368 17.47 0.28 -2.38
C LYS A 368 17.69 -0.86 -1.38
N VAL A 369 16.71 -1.75 -1.20
CA VAL A 369 16.90 -2.96 -0.39
C VAL A 369 18.02 -3.81 -0.97
N PHE A 370 17.97 -4.06 -2.29
CA PHE A 370 19.01 -4.85 -2.95
C PHE A 370 20.39 -4.23 -2.76
N GLU A 371 20.51 -2.91 -2.94
CA GLU A 371 21.77 -2.19 -2.76
C GLU A 371 22.27 -2.23 -1.30
N THR A 372 21.38 -2.00 -0.33
CA THR A 372 21.75 -1.92 1.09
C THR A 372 22.17 -3.28 1.65
N VAL A 373 21.44 -4.35 1.30
CA VAL A 373 21.77 -5.71 1.74
C VAL A 373 23.13 -6.16 1.18
N VAL A 374 23.41 -5.86 -0.10
CA VAL A 374 24.70 -6.16 -0.75
C VAL A 374 25.85 -5.40 -0.09
N LEU A 375 25.67 -4.09 0.18
CA LEU A 375 26.71 -3.26 0.81
C LEU A 375 27.01 -3.71 2.25
N VAL A 376 25.99 -4.14 3.00
CA VAL A 376 26.14 -4.66 4.36
C VAL A 376 26.84 -6.02 4.36
N SER A 377 26.53 -6.92 3.41
CA SER A 377 27.24 -8.20 3.28
C SER A 377 28.73 -8.04 2.94
N ASP A 378 29.10 -6.99 2.19
CA ASP A 378 30.49 -6.71 1.84
C ASP A 378 31.30 -6.01 2.96
N THR A 379 30.63 -5.31 3.87
CA THR A 379 31.28 -4.49 4.91
C THR A 379 31.16 -5.06 6.33
N GLY A 380 30.33 -6.08 6.55
CA GLY A 380 30.14 -6.72 7.86
C GLY A 380 29.54 -5.81 8.93
N GLY A 381 28.86 -4.72 8.54
CA GLY A 381 28.28 -3.72 9.43
C GLY A 381 26.78 -3.91 9.66
N ASP A 382 26.31 -3.69 10.89
CA ASP A 382 24.88 -3.73 11.22
C ASP A 382 24.07 -2.62 10.51
N PHE A 383 22.81 -2.94 10.18
CA PHE A 383 21.82 -2.00 9.66
C PHE A 383 21.53 -0.91 10.72
N GLN A 384 21.97 0.34 10.49
CA GLN A 384 21.58 1.52 11.30
C GLN A 384 20.57 2.40 10.58
#